data_AF-A0A934KFF8-F1
#
_entry.id   AF-A0A934KFF8-F1
#
_cell.length_a   1.000
_cell.length_b   1.000
_cell.length_c   1.000
_cell.angle_alpha   90.00
_cell.angle_beta   90.00
_cell.angle_gamma   90.00
#
_symmetry.space_group_name_H-M   'P 1'
#
loop_
_entity.id
_entity.type
_entity.pdbx_description
1 polymer ?
#
loop_
_entity_poly.entity_id
_entity_poly.type
_entity_poly.pdbx_seq_one_letter_code
_entity_poly.pdbx_strand_id
1 'polypeptide(L)'
;MSQAGAEFIREAIRLANTAADGPSEEELTPSELAEPIRDALESPDLVGDSQLVKYLHEALDSVSDGMPPDYTAMLLYSALGRLQEG
;
A
#
# COMPACT_ATOMS: atom_id res chain seq x y z
N MET A 1 -10.68 -17.84 -4.46
CA MET A 1 -10.21 -16.57 -5.02
C MET A 1 -8.95 -16.23 -4.27
N SER A 2 -7.85 -15.97 -4.98
CA SER A 2 -6.56 -15.76 -4.33
C SER A 2 -6.64 -14.47 -3.49
N GLN A 3 -6.18 -14.53 -2.24
CA GLN A 3 -6.14 -13.36 -1.35
C GLN A 3 -4.81 -12.60 -1.47
N ALA A 4 -3.93 -12.98 -2.42
CA ALA A 4 -2.58 -12.45 -2.52
C ALA A 4 -2.54 -10.93 -2.64
N GLY A 5 -3.42 -10.34 -3.47
CA GLY A 5 -3.53 -8.88 -3.59
C GLY A 5 -3.88 -8.17 -2.28
N ALA A 6 -4.79 -8.74 -1.49
CA ALA A 6 -5.17 -8.20 -0.20
C ALA A 6 -4.02 -8.28 0.81
N GLU A 7 -3.22 -9.35 0.74
CA GLU A 7 -2.05 -9.55 1.60
C GLU A 7 -0.97 -8.51 1.32
N PHE A 8 -0.70 -8.21 0.04
CA PHE A 8 0.23 -7.15 -0.35
C PHE A 8 -0.21 -5.77 0.19
N ILE A 9 -1.50 -5.43 0.10
CA ILE A 9 -2.02 -4.17 0.66
C ILE A 9 -1.82 -4.12 2.19
N ARG A 10 -2.10 -5.23 2.90
CA ARG A 10 -1.92 -5.29 4.35
C ARG A 10 -0.46 -5.17 4.75
N GLU A 11 0.44 -5.76 3.98
CA GLU A 11 1.87 -5.64 4.22
C GLU A 11 2.36 -4.21 4.01
N ALA A 12 1.93 -3.55 2.93
CA ALA A 12 2.22 -2.13 2.70
C ALA A 12 1.72 -1.24 3.85
N ILE A 13 0.53 -1.52 4.39
CA ILE A 13 -0.02 -0.80 5.57
C ILE A 13 0.88 -1.01 6.79
N ARG A 14 1.31 -2.25 7.06
CA ARG A 14 2.19 -2.57 8.19
C ARG A 14 3.50 -1.79 8.09
N LEU A 15 4.11 -1.74 6.91
CA LEU A 15 5.34 -1.00 6.65
C LEU A 15 5.14 0.51 6.79
N ALA A 16 4.07 1.08 6.23
CA ALA A 16 3.76 2.51 6.34
C ALA A 16 3.57 2.94 7.81
N ASN A 17 2.84 2.15 8.61
CA ASN A 17 2.66 2.42 10.03
C ASN A 17 3.98 2.29 10.81
N THR A 18 4.81 1.30 10.48
CA THR A 18 6.14 1.14 11.10
C THR A 18 7.03 2.37 10.83
N ALA A 19 6.97 2.92 9.61
CA ALA A 19 7.68 4.14 9.27
C ALA A 19 7.09 5.41 9.94
N ALA A 20 5.78 5.43 10.20
CA ALA A 20 5.12 6.53 10.91
C ALA A 20 5.45 6.56 12.42
N ASP A 21 5.58 5.39 13.05
CA ASP A 21 5.84 5.24 14.49
C ASP A 21 7.25 5.69 14.94
N GLY A 22 8.08 6.17 13.99
CA GLY A 22 9.43 6.69 14.24
C GLY A 22 10.52 5.66 14.01
N PRO A 23 11.81 6.02 14.22
CA PRO A 23 12.92 5.16 13.87
C PRO A 23 12.87 3.86 14.69
N SER A 24 12.50 2.78 14.00
CA SER A 24 12.85 1.41 14.38
C SER A 24 14.38 1.27 14.28
N GLU A 25 14.98 0.24 14.92
CA GLU A 25 16.44 0.03 14.84
C GLU A 25 16.96 -0.11 13.38
N GLU A 26 16.08 -0.47 12.45
CA GLU A 26 16.28 -0.38 10.99
C GLU A 26 15.37 0.70 10.39
N GLU A 27 15.97 1.63 9.64
CA GLU A 27 15.27 2.67 8.89
C GLU A 27 14.63 2.04 7.64
N LEU A 28 13.30 2.02 7.58
CA LEU A 28 12.57 1.51 6.41
C LEU A 28 12.87 2.40 5.19
N THR A 29 13.36 1.77 4.11
CA THR A 29 13.61 2.48 2.87
C THR A 29 12.33 2.69 2.05
N PRO A 30 12.25 3.74 1.23
CA PRO A 30 11.11 3.94 0.31
C PRO A 30 10.89 2.76 -0.64
N SER A 31 11.95 2.02 -1.00
CA SER A 31 11.84 0.86 -1.90
C SER A 31 11.13 -0.32 -1.23
N GLU A 32 11.43 -0.57 0.05
CA GLU A 32 10.76 -1.62 0.84
C GLU A 32 9.28 -1.33 1.02
N LEU A 33 8.90 -0.05 1.19
CA LEU A 33 7.49 0.34 1.24
C LEU A 33 6.80 0.24 -0.13
N ALA A 34 7.50 0.58 -1.22
CA ALA A 34 6.94 0.59 -2.57
C ALA A 34 6.72 -0.82 -3.15
N GLU A 35 7.53 -1.80 -2.76
CA GLU A 35 7.48 -3.18 -3.28
C GLU A 35 6.11 -3.85 -3.12
N PRO A 36 5.53 -3.97 -1.91
CA PRO A 36 4.21 -4.59 -1.75
C PRO A 36 3.09 -3.78 -2.45
N ILE A 37 3.25 -2.48 -2.67
CA ILE A 37 2.27 -1.68 -3.43
C ILE A 37 2.31 -2.08 -4.91
N ARG A 38 3.49 -2.31 -5.48
CA ARG A 38 3.65 -2.80 -6.86
C ARG A 38 3.13 -4.22 -7.02
N ASP A 39 3.41 -5.09 -6.07
CA ASP A 39 2.89 -6.46 -6.07
C ASP A 39 1.35 -6.49 -6.02
N ALA A 40 0.74 -5.57 -5.26
CA ALA A 40 -0.71 -5.39 -5.26
C ALA A 40 -1.24 -4.92 -6.63
N LEU A 41 -0.55 -3.99 -7.30
CA LEU A 41 -0.91 -3.53 -8.65
C LEU A 41 -0.79 -4.62 -9.72
N GLU A 42 0.14 -5.56 -9.55
CA GLU A 42 0.34 -6.70 -10.45
C GLU A 42 -0.62 -7.87 -10.17
N SER A 43 -1.35 -7.83 -9.05
CA SER A 43 -2.27 -8.90 -8.65
C SER A 43 -3.50 -8.98 -9.57
N PRO A 44 -3.73 -10.12 -10.25
CA PRO A 44 -4.86 -10.28 -11.17
C PRO A 44 -6.23 -10.10 -10.50
N ASP A 45 -6.31 -10.37 -9.20
CA ASP A 45 -7.55 -10.26 -8.41
C ASP A 45 -7.94 -8.79 -8.13
N LEU A 46 -7.03 -7.82 -8.35
CA LEU A 46 -7.21 -6.40 -8.06
C LEU A 46 -7.37 -5.52 -9.31
N VAL A 47 -6.82 -5.95 -10.44
CA VAL A 47 -6.80 -5.18 -11.71
C VAL A 47 -8.21 -4.82 -12.23
N GLY A 48 -9.24 -5.56 -11.84
CA GLY A 48 -10.62 -5.32 -12.25
C GLY A 48 -11.32 -4.13 -11.59
N ASP A 49 -10.81 -3.61 -10.45
CA ASP A 49 -11.40 -2.48 -9.75
C ASP A 49 -10.58 -1.20 -9.99
N SER A 50 -11.07 -0.33 -10.88
CA SER A 50 -10.40 0.91 -11.25
C SER A 50 -10.19 1.88 -10.09
N GLN A 51 -11.07 1.87 -9.09
CA GLN A 51 -10.95 2.76 -7.94
C GLN A 51 -9.90 2.24 -6.95
N LEU A 52 -9.84 0.92 -6.76
CA LEU A 52 -8.78 0.29 -5.97
C LEU A 52 -7.41 0.53 -6.61
N VAL A 53 -7.28 0.30 -7.92
CA VAL A 53 -6.04 0.56 -8.67
C VAL A 53 -5.61 2.02 -8.56
N LYS A 54 -6.55 2.97 -8.59
CA LYS A 54 -6.27 4.39 -8.39
C LYS A 54 -5.64 4.67 -7.02
N TYR A 55 -6.21 4.12 -5.93
CA TYR A 55 -5.64 4.30 -4.59
C TYR A 55 -4.23 3.71 -4.47
N LEU A 56 -3.96 2.57 -5.11
CA LEU A 56 -2.62 1.96 -5.10
C LEU A 56 -1.60 2.80 -5.87
N HIS A 57 -1.97 3.40 -7.01
CA HIS A 57 -1.11 4.33 -7.71
C HIS A 57 -0.83 5.60 -6.89
N GLU A 58 -1.85 6.19 -6.29
CA GLU A 58 -1.67 7.37 -5.42
C GLU A 58 -0.75 7.05 -4.24
N ALA A 59 -0.84 5.85 -3.66
CA ALA A 59 0.04 5.40 -2.59
C ALA A 59 1.49 5.20 -3.07
N LEU A 60 1.69 4.70 -4.30
CA LEU A 60 3.03 4.54 -4.87
C LEU A 60 3.68 5.88 -5.20
N ASP A 61 2.89 6.82 -5.72
CA ASP A 61 3.32 8.19 -5.99
C ASP A 61 3.70 8.90 -4.68
N SER A 62 2.92 8.74 -3.62
CA SER A 62 3.23 9.35 -2.32
C SER A 62 4.54 8.86 -1.72
N VAL A 63 4.86 7.57 -1.86
CA VAL A 63 6.18 7.02 -1.47
C VAL A 63 7.31 7.65 -2.29
N SER A 64 7.11 7.78 -3.60
CA SER A 64 8.10 8.34 -4.51
C SER A 64 8.35 9.84 -4.27
N ASP A 65 7.30 10.57 -3.91
CA ASP A 65 7.33 12.00 -3.60
C ASP A 65 7.88 12.31 -2.20
N GLY A 66 8.17 11.29 -1.38
CA GLY A 66 8.65 11.46 -0.02
C GLY A 66 7.58 12.03 0.94
N MET A 67 6.31 11.76 0.65
CA MET A 67 5.20 12.15 1.51
C MET A 67 5.27 11.44 2.88
N PRO A 68 4.65 12.02 3.93
CA PRO A 68 4.60 11.38 5.24
C PRO A 68 4.01 9.95 5.18
N PRO A 69 4.59 8.97 5.90
CA PRO A 69 4.10 7.59 5.88
C PRO A 69 2.62 7.44 6.25
N ASP A 70 2.10 8.28 7.16
CA ASP A 70 0.67 8.31 7.51
C ASP A 70 -0.25 8.61 6.31
N TYR A 71 0.21 9.45 5.38
CA TYR A 71 -0.54 9.76 4.17
C TYR A 71 -0.59 8.55 3.23
N THR A 72 0.53 7.86 3.06
CA THR A 72 0.58 6.59 2.32
C THR A 72 -0.33 5.54 2.98
N ALA A 73 -0.28 5.41 4.32
CA ALA A 73 -1.14 4.49 5.06
C ALA A 73 -2.63 4.79 4.84
N MET A 74 -3.04 6.06 4.87
CA MET A 74 -4.42 6.47 4.59
C MET A 74 -4.91 6.02 3.21
N LEU A 75 -4.09 6.17 2.16
CA LEU A 75 -4.43 5.71 0.80
C LEU A 75 -4.57 4.19 0.74
N LEU A 76 -3.66 3.45 1.40
CA LEU A 76 -3.72 1.99 1.48
C LEU A 76 -4.93 1.47 2.26
N TYR A 77 -5.31 2.14 3.35
CA TYR A 77 -6.57 1.84 4.06
C TYR A 77 -7.80 2.09 3.18
N SER A 78 -7.77 3.11 2.32
CA SER A 78 -8.84 3.37 1.36
C SER A 78 -8.95 2.25 0.31
N ALA A 79 -7.82 1.74 -0.18
CA ALA A 79 -7.77 0.57 -1.05
C ALA A 79 -8.30 -0.70 -0.36
N LEU A 80 -7.91 -0.94 0.90
CA LEU A 80 -8.37 -2.10 1.67
C LEU A 80 -9.87 -2.03 1.98
N GLY A 81 -10.39 -0.85 2.32
CA GLY A 81 -11.82 -0.63 2.51
C GLY A 81 -12.62 -0.94 1.26
N ARG A 82 -12.14 -0.46 0.09
CA ARG A 82 -12.75 -0.75 -1.21
C ARG A 82 -12.83 -2.25 -1.50
N LEU A 83 -11.80 -3.01 -1.14
CA LEU A 83 -11.78 -4.46 -1.33
C LEU A 83 -12.78 -5.20 -0.42
N GLN A 84 -13.12 -4.66 0.75
CA GLN A 84 -14.10 -5.27 1.67
C GLN A 84 -15.56 -4.95 1.32
N GLU A 85 -15.79 -3.95 0.47
CA GLU A 85 -17.13 -3.52 0.02
C GLU A 85 -17.62 -4.21 -1.27
N GLY A 86 -16.74 -4.94 -1.97
CA GLY A 86 -17.04 -5.66 -3.23
C GLY A 86 -17.27 -7.15 -3.03
#